data_AF-A0A6N6Q4M6-F1
#
_entry.id   AF-A0A6N6Q4M6-F1
#
_cell.length_a   1.000
_cell.length_b   1.000
_cell.length_c   1.000
_cell.angle_alpha   90.00
_cell.angle_beta   90.00
_cell.angle_gamma   90.00
#
_symmetry.space_group_name_H-M   'P 1'
#
loop_
_entity.id
_entity.type
_entity.pdbx_description
1 polymer ?
#
loop_
_entity_poly.entity_id
_entity_poly.type
_entity_poly.pdbx_seq_one_letter_code
_entity_poly.pdbx_strand_id
1 'polypeptide(L)'
;MANASAAVAVGNRWFATAGGDDNRIRVYPVDRGGPSVATFSLDGAFPGSRHAGQYDLEGCARIDDLVYWIGSHGRNKEGRERPERQRFLATRIVETNGSVTIESVGTSCTVL
;
A
#
# COMPACT_ATOMS: atom_id res chain seq x y z
N MET A 1 -11.35 9.72 4.44
CA MET A 1 -11.81 9.03 3.21
C MET A 1 -10.57 8.65 2.43
N ALA A 2 -10.49 7.44 1.85
CA ALA A 2 -9.33 7.02 1.07
C ALA A 2 -9.58 7.34 -0.41
N ASN A 3 -8.63 8.00 -1.07
CA ASN A 3 -8.57 8.06 -2.53
C ASN A 3 -7.88 6.79 -3.03
N ALA A 4 -8.59 5.67 -2.90
CA ALA A 4 -8.02 4.35 -3.13
C ALA A 4 -8.08 3.99 -4.62
N SER A 5 -6.98 3.47 -5.13
CA SER A 5 -6.88 2.86 -6.46
C SER A 5 -6.46 1.39 -6.42
N ALA A 6 -6.00 0.91 -5.26
CA ALA A 6 -5.72 -0.49 -4.99
C ALA A 6 -6.54 -0.99 -3.79
N ALA A 7 -7.13 -2.18 -3.89
CA ALA A 7 -7.83 -2.84 -2.78
C ALA A 7 -7.69 -4.36 -2.84
N VAL A 8 -7.55 -5.00 -1.68
CA VAL A 8 -7.51 -6.46 -1.56
C VAL A 8 -8.21 -6.97 -0.32
N ALA A 9 -8.83 -8.15 -0.42
CA ALA A 9 -9.47 -8.82 0.71
C ALA A 9 -8.44 -9.33 1.73
N VAL A 10 -8.78 -9.16 3.01
CA VAL A 10 -7.98 -9.56 4.17
C VAL A 10 -8.85 -10.44 5.05
N GLY A 11 -8.60 -11.75 4.97
CA GLY A 11 -9.52 -12.75 5.49
C GLY A 11 -10.95 -12.54 4.97
N ASN A 12 -11.93 -12.80 5.83
CA ASN A 12 -13.36 -12.67 5.51
C ASN A 12 -14.02 -11.44 6.14
N ARG A 13 -13.26 -10.62 6.89
CA ARG A 13 -13.80 -9.52 7.69
C ARG A 13 -13.31 -8.15 7.26
N TRP A 14 -12.19 -8.12 6.53
CA TRP A 14 -11.47 -6.88 6.27
C TRP A 14 -11.10 -6.76 4.81
N PHE A 15 -10.87 -5.53 4.37
CA PHE A 15 -10.15 -5.24 3.13
C PHE A 15 -9.14 -4.14 3.38
N ALA A 16 -7.99 -4.25 2.72
CA ALA A 16 -6.92 -3.26 2.77
C ALA A 16 -6.95 -2.43 1.49
N THR A 17 -6.66 -1.13 1.61
CA THR A 17 -6.66 -0.18 0.49
C THR A 17 -5.41 0.69 0.51
N ALA A 18 -4.96 1.08 -0.68
CA ALA A 18 -3.91 2.06 -0.90
C ALA A 18 -4.24 2.94 -2.10
N GLY A 19 -3.54 4.05 -2.26
CA GLY A 19 -3.74 5.00 -3.36
C GLY A 19 -2.64 6.05 -3.46
N GLY A 20 -2.94 7.16 -4.13
CA GLY A 20 -1.95 8.20 -4.44
C GLY A 20 -1.76 9.30 -3.39
N ASP A 21 -2.68 9.46 -2.45
CA ASP A 21 -2.71 10.68 -1.60
C ASP A 21 -1.67 10.68 -0.47
N ASP A 22 -1.41 9.52 0.12
CA ASP A 22 -0.45 9.35 1.21
C ASP A 22 0.10 7.92 1.15
N ASN A 23 1.36 7.75 1.53
CA ASN A 23 2.05 6.46 1.49
C ASN A 23 1.53 5.52 2.59
N ARG A 24 0.23 5.23 2.59
CA ARG A 24 -0.46 4.54 3.66
C ARG A 24 -1.37 3.45 3.15
N ILE A 25 -1.38 2.33 3.88
CA ILE A 25 -2.38 1.27 3.72
C ILE A 25 -3.42 1.45 4.82
N ARG A 26 -4.70 1.49 4.43
CA ARG A 26 -5.84 1.57 5.36
C ARG A 26 -6.64 0.28 5.33
N VAL A 27 -7.06 -0.21 6.49
CA VAL A 27 -7.88 -1.42 6.63
C VAL A 27 -9.29 -1.06 7.07
N TYR A 28 -10.28 -1.67 6.44
CA TYR A 28 -11.70 -1.42 6.66
C TYR A 28 -12.48 -2.72 6.87
N PRO A 29 -13.56 -2.73 7.69
CA PRO A 29 -14.50 -3.82 7.75
C PRO A 29 -15.28 -3.99 6.44
N VAL A 30 -15.53 -5.24 6.04
CA VAL A 30 -16.38 -5.54 4.88
C VAL A 30 -17.87 -5.38 5.17
N ASP A 31 -18.26 -5.45 6.45
CA ASP A 31 -19.66 -5.56 6.88
C ASP A 31 -20.31 -4.21 7.25
N ARG A 32 -19.51 -3.13 7.33
CA ARG A 32 -20.00 -1.80 7.68
C ARG A 32 -19.14 -0.70 7.06
N GLY A 33 -19.78 0.43 6.73
CA GLY A 33 -19.08 1.66 6.39
C GLY A 33 -18.48 2.35 7.62
N GLY A 34 -17.53 3.25 7.40
CA GLY A 34 -16.93 4.05 8.47
C GLY A 34 -15.46 4.38 8.25
N PRO A 35 -14.78 4.94 9.26
CA PRO A 35 -13.33 5.13 9.23
C PRO A 35 -12.59 3.79 9.21
N SER A 36 -11.31 3.84 8.82
CA SER A 36 -10.44 2.67 8.84
C SER A 36 -10.24 2.18 10.27
N VAL A 37 -10.22 0.86 10.46
CA VAL A 37 -9.89 0.23 11.74
C VAL A 37 -8.40 0.18 12.02
N ALA A 38 -7.58 0.28 10.97
CA ALA A 38 -6.13 0.40 11.08
C ALA A 38 -5.55 1.21 9.91
N THR A 39 -4.41 1.88 10.14
CA THR A 39 -3.67 2.63 9.14
C THR A 39 -2.18 2.39 9.35
N PHE A 40 -1.46 2.10 8.27
CA PHE A 40 -0.04 1.77 8.30
C PHE A 40 0.70 2.72 7.38
N SER A 41 1.70 3.43 7.90
CA SER A 41 2.60 4.23 7.07
C SER A 41 3.64 3.32 6.40
N LEU A 42 3.88 3.56 5.13
CA LEU A 42 4.96 2.99 4.36
C LEU A 42 6.18 3.92 4.31
N ASP A 43 6.15 5.05 5.04
CA ASP A 43 7.30 5.94 5.18
C ASP A 43 8.48 5.17 5.76
N GLY A 44 9.66 5.31 5.16
CA GLY A 44 10.87 4.60 5.58
C GLY A 44 10.94 3.13 5.15
N ALA A 45 9.88 2.55 4.59
CA ALA A 45 9.95 1.24 3.94
C ALA A 45 10.82 1.25 2.65
N PHE A 46 11.27 2.44 2.23
CA PHE A 46 12.01 2.68 0.98
C PHE A 46 13.33 3.41 1.24
N PRO A 47 14.46 2.68 1.37
CA PRO A 47 15.78 3.30 1.42
C PRO A 47 16.07 4.07 0.13
N GLY A 48 16.61 5.28 0.22
CA GLY A 48 17.06 6.06 -0.95
C GLY A 48 16.02 6.99 -1.58
N SER A 49 14.80 7.08 -1.04
CA SER A 49 13.87 8.16 -1.40
C SER A 49 14.32 9.49 -0.77
N ARG A 50 15.37 10.12 -1.33
CA ARG A 50 15.79 11.48 -0.94
C ARG A 50 14.71 12.54 -1.21
N HIS A 51 13.64 12.17 -1.91
CA HIS A 51 12.44 12.96 -2.09
C HIS A 51 11.27 12.21 -1.47
N ALA A 52 10.67 12.80 -0.43
CA ALA A 52 9.49 12.32 0.29
C ALA A 52 8.22 12.42 -0.59
N GLY A 53 8.26 11.81 -1.78
CA GLY A 53 7.16 11.80 -2.73
C GLY A 53 6.18 10.65 -2.45
N GLN A 54 4.96 10.81 -2.97
CA GLN A 54 3.95 9.76 -2.94
C GLN A 54 4.33 8.62 -3.90
N TYR A 55 4.19 7.38 -3.43
CA TYR A 55 4.47 6.17 -4.20
C TYR A 55 3.40 5.90 -5.25
N ASP A 56 2.24 6.55 -5.15
CA ASP A 56 1.18 6.48 -6.16
C ASP A 56 0.76 5.02 -6.36
N LEU A 57 0.33 4.34 -5.29
CA LEU A 57 0.06 2.90 -5.33
C LEU A 57 -1.22 2.63 -6.11
N GLU A 58 -1.10 2.02 -7.29
CA GLU A 58 -2.22 1.84 -8.24
C GLU A 58 -2.68 0.39 -8.40
N GLY A 59 -1.97 -0.56 -7.79
CA GLY A 59 -2.33 -1.96 -7.91
C GLY A 59 -1.86 -2.79 -6.74
N CYS A 60 -2.57 -3.90 -6.52
CA CYS A 60 -2.16 -4.91 -5.56
C CYS A 60 -2.65 -6.31 -5.94
N ALA A 61 -1.92 -7.31 -5.46
CA ALA A 61 -2.30 -8.71 -5.55
C ALA A 61 -1.89 -9.42 -4.27
N ARG A 62 -2.68 -10.39 -3.83
CA ARG A 62 -2.40 -11.18 -2.62
C ARG A 62 -2.08 -12.62 -2.97
N ILE A 63 -1.05 -13.15 -2.33
CA ILE A 63 -0.68 -14.56 -2.32
C ILE A 63 -0.49 -14.94 -0.85
N ASP A 64 -1.34 -15.83 -0.34
CA ASP A 64 -1.37 -16.24 1.06
C ASP A 64 -1.46 -15.07 2.06
N ASP A 65 -0.43 -14.84 2.86
CA ASP A 65 -0.33 -13.75 3.84
C ASP A 65 0.35 -12.49 3.29
N LEU A 66 0.89 -12.55 2.08
CA LEU A 66 1.59 -11.46 1.42
C LEU A 66 0.69 -10.70 0.46
N VAL A 67 0.74 -9.38 0.56
CA VAL A 67 0.17 -8.47 -0.42
C VAL A 67 1.30 -7.73 -1.12
N TYR A 68 1.32 -7.87 -2.44
CA TYR A 68 2.20 -7.15 -3.31
C TYR A 68 1.51 -5.86 -3.75
N TRP A 69 2.24 -4.75 -3.69
CA TRP A 69 1.76 -3.44 -4.10
C TRP A 69 2.68 -2.89 -5.17
N ILE A 70 2.09 -2.22 -6.16
CA ILE A 70 2.83 -1.57 -7.24
C ILE A 70 2.44 -0.09 -7.32
N GLY A 71 3.45 0.76 -7.46
CA GLY A 71 3.26 2.17 -7.80
C GLY A 71 2.75 2.35 -9.23
N SER A 72 2.40 3.58 -9.61
CA SER A 72 1.86 3.86 -10.95
C SER A 72 2.89 3.69 -12.07
N HIS A 73 4.19 3.74 -11.74
CA HIS A 73 5.29 3.89 -12.70
C HIS A 73 5.11 5.10 -13.65
N GLY A 74 4.19 6.01 -13.30
CA GLY A 74 3.79 7.15 -14.11
C GLY A 74 4.74 8.33 -13.97
N ARG A 75 4.92 9.06 -15.06
CA ARG A 75 5.60 10.36 -15.07
C ARG A 75 4.70 11.46 -14.50
N ASN A 76 5.27 12.60 -14.18
CA ASN A 76 4.48 13.78 -13.83
C ASN A 76 3.85 14.44 -15.08
N LYS A 77 3.05 15.49 -14.90
CA LYS A 77 2.35 16.18 -15.99
C LYS A 77 3.29 16.83 -17.02
N GLU A 78 4.55 17.08 -16.66
CA GLU A 78 5.61 17.56 -17.56
C GLU A 78 6.38 16.41 -18.24
N GLY A 79 5.99 15.15 -18.05
CA GLY A 79 6.69 13.99 -18.58
C GLY A 79 8.01 13.67 -17.89
N ARG A 80 8.27 14.23 -16.70
CA ARG A 80 9.47 13.93 -15.91
C ARG A 80 9.27 12.65 -15.11
N GLU A 81 10.35 11.90 -14.97
CA GLU A 81 10.37 10.68 -14.18
C GLU A 81 10.13 10.96 -12.69
N ARG A 82 9.45 10.02 -12.05
CA ARG A 82 9.14 10.03 -10.63
C ARG A 82 9.65 8.71 -10.05
N PRO A 83 10.94 8.62 -9.72
CA PRO A 83 11.54 7.38 -9.23
C PRO A 83 10.83 6.83 -7.99
N GLU A 84 10.18 7.68 -7.20
CA GLU A 84 9.36 7.26 -6.06
C GLU A 84 8.11 6.45 -6.46
N ARG A 85 7.61 6.56 -7.69
CA ARG A 85 6.44 5.81 -8.20
C ARG A 85 6.81 4.48 -8.85
N GLN A 86 8.10 4.25 -9.11
CA GLN A 86 8.64 3.01 -9.66
C GLN A 86 8.98 2.08 -8.50
N ARG A 87 7.94 1.50 -7.90
CA ARG A 87 8.05 0.75 -6.66
C ARG A 87 7.21 -0.50 -6.72
N PHE A 88 7.82 -1.60 -6.31
CA PHE A 88 7.15 -2.86 -6.03
C PHE A 88 7.58 -3.34 -4.65
N LEU A 89 6.61 -3.68 -3.80
CA LEU A 89 6.86 -4.07 -2.42
C LEU A 89 5.87 -5.15 -1.97
N ALA A 90 6.26 -5.86 -0.92
CA ALA A 90 5.39 -6.80 -0.23
C ALA A 90 5.13 -6.33 1.21
N THR A 91 3.90 -6.50 1.65
CA THR A 91 3.53 -6.43 3.06
C THR A 91 2.92 -7.74 3.50
N ARG A 92 3.20 -8.17 4.72
CA ARG A 92 2.48 -9.25 5.38
C ARG A 92 1.31 -8.68 6.15
N ILE A 93 0.15 -9.33 6.05
CA ILE A 93 -0.98 -9.03 6.91
C ILE A 93 -1.09 -10.08 8.00
N VAL A 94 -1.14 -9.61 9.25
CA VAL A 94 -1.25 -10.47 10.43
C VAL A 94 -2.58 -10.17 11.12
N GLU A 95 -3.43 -11.20 11.24
CA GLU A 95 -4.65 -11.14 12.04
C GLU A 95 -4.42 -11.78 13.40
N THR A 96 -4.55 -11.00 14.48
CA THR A 96 -4.41 -11.49 15.86
C THR A 96 -5.58 -11.02 16.70
N ASN A 97 -6.35 -11.96 17.27
CA ASN A 97 -7.46 -11.68 18.21
C ASN A 97 -8.46 -10.61 17.73
N GLY A 98 -8.74 -10.55 16.42
CA GLY A 98 -9.67 -9.55 15.85
C GLY A 98 -9.03 -8.23 15.44
N SER A 99 -7.74 -8.04 15.71
CA SER A 99 -6.95 -6.91 15.21
C SER A 99 -6.18 -7.31 13.96
N VAL A 100 -5.93 -6.32 13.09
CA VAL A 100 -5.11 -6.48 11.88
C VAL A 100 -3.87 -5.63 12.04
N THR A 101 -2.70 -6.20 11.82
CA THR A 101 -1.43 -5.48 11.65
C THR A 101 -0.86 -5.74 10.26
N ILE A 102 -0.09 -4.78 9.76
CA ILE A 102 0.62 -4.89 8.49
C ILE A 102 2.10 -4.67 8.76
N GLU A 103 2.92 -5.57 8.23
CA GLU A 103 4.37 -5.54 8.36
C GLU A 103 4.99 -5.43 6.97
N SER A 104 6.00 -4.58 6.80
CA SER A 104 6.78 -4.57 5.56
C SER A 104 7.62 -5.84 5.48
N VAL A 105 7.69 -6.46 4.29
CA VAL A 105 8.48 -7.67 4.06
C VAL A 105 9.58 -7.40 3.05
N GLY A 106 10.80 -7.76 3.42
CA GLY A 106 11.97 -7.60 2.56
C GLY A 106 12.31 -6.13 2.29
N THR A 107 12.91 -5.87 1.12
CA THR A 107 13.26 -4.53 0.65
C THR A 107 12.46 -4.23 -0.61
N SER A 108 11.86 -3.05 -0.69
CA SER A 108 11.20 -2.59 -1.92
C SER A 108 12.18 -2.66 -3.11
N CYS A 109 11.76 -3.21 -4.24
CA CYS A 109 12.54 -3.11 -5.47
C CYS A 109 12.05 -1.96 -6.34
N THR A 110 12.97 -1.41 -7.13
CA THR A 110 12.74 -0.23 -7.97
C THR A 110 12.53 -0.58 -9.44
N VAL A 111 12.47 -1.88 -9.78
CA VAL A 111 12.33 -2.40 -11.14
C VAL A 111 11.74 -3.81 -11.16
N LEU A 112 10.78 -4.02 -12.07
CA LEU A 112 10.58 -5.25 -12.85
C LEU A 112 11.27 -5.03 -14.21
#